data_AF-A0AAU0RJB6-F1
#
_entry.id   AF-A0AAU0RJB6-F1
#
_cell.length_a   1.000
_cell.length_b   1.000
_cell.length_c   1.000
_cell.angle_alpha   90.00
_cell.angle_beta   90.00
_cell.angle_gamma   90.00
#
_symmetry.space_group_name_H-M   'P 1'
#
loop_
_entity.id
_entity.type
_entity.pdbx_description
1 polymer ?
#
loop_
_entity_poly.entity_id
_entity_poly.type
_entity_poly.pdbx_seq_one_letter_code
_entity_poly.pdbx_strand_id
1 'polypeptide(L)'
;MANFGKQMLNILGEIKGTGSFVSSGVLPFLFPGLQIRGMDEIGFPINATQIKTLIKIAHQAPFGKGSKTVLDKAVRSAWEIDADQIKFVNKKWGGFVDGIVRLIMPSMGLDGLSVSANLYKLLIYQKGEKVTKQGNCCFYVRLQLTYYNNPVNLW
;
A
#
# COMPACT_ATOMS: atom_id res chain seq x y z
N MET A 1 36.11 -16.34 -29.52
CA MET A 1 35.61 -15.98 -28.18
C MET A 1 34.10 -15.91 -28.25
N ALA A 2 33.39 -16.68 -27.43
CA ALA A 2 31.94 -16.58 -27.34
C ALA A 2 31.54 -15.16 -26.94
N ASN A 3 30.56 -14.59 -27.62
CA ASN A 3 30.07 -13.25 -27.33
C ASN A 3 29.26 -13.31 -26.02
N PHE A 4 29.94 -13.05 -24.91
CA PHE A 4 29.38 -13.04 -23.55
C PHE A 4 28.09 -12.21 -23.46
N GLY A 5 28.01 -11.07 -24.16
CA GLY A 5 26.80 -10.24 -24.20
C GLY A 5 25.61 -10.97 -24.83
N LYS A 6 25.83 -11.77 -25.87
CA LYS A 6 24.78 -12.57 -26.52
C LYS A 6 24.32 -13.74 -25.64
N GLN A 7 25.23 -14.34 -24.88
CA GLN A 7 24.88 -15.39 -23.91
C GLN A 7 24.07 -14.83 -22.74
N MET A 8 24.47 -13.68 -22.19
CA MET A 8 23.73 -12.99 -21.13
C MET A 8 22.33 -12.61 -21.56
N LEU A 9 22.18 -12.03 -22.76
CA LEU A 9 20.86 -11.65 -23.30
C LEU A 9 19.94 -12.86 -23.51
N ASN A 10 20.48 -13.99 -23.97
CA ASN A 10 19.70 -15.22 -24.10
C ASN A 10 19.20 -15.71 -22.73
N ILE A 11 20.06 -15.75 -21.71
CA ILE A 11 19.69 -16.16 -20.35
C ILE A 11 18.63 -15.22 -19.75
N LEU A 12 18.78 -13.91 -19.93
CA LEU A 12 17.78 -12.93 -19.48
C LEU A 12 16.45 -13.08 -20.22
N GLY A 13 16.49 -13.43 -21.51
CA GLY A 13 15.28 -13.70 -22.31
C GLY A 13 14.53 -14.97 -21.92
N GLU A 14 15.18 -15.89 -21.22
CA GLU A 14 14.56 -17.10 -20.65
C GLU A 14 13.78 -16.80 -19.35
N ILE A 15 14.04 -15.66 -18.71
CA ILE A 15 13.32 -15.24 -17.50
C ILE A 15 11.89 -14.85 -17.89
N LYS A 16 10.97 -15.80 -17.77
CA LYS A 16 9.53 -15.56 -17.85
C LYS A 16 9.03 -15.06 -16.51
N GLY A 17 8.80 -13.75 -16.40
CA GLY A 17 8.02 -13.21 -15.29
C GLY A 17 6.61 -13.79 -15.34
N THR A 18 6.17 -14.47 -14.29
CA THR A 18 4.86 -15.15 -14.25
C THR A 18 3.70 -14.21 -13.92
N GLY A 19 3.95 -12.91 -13.79
CA GLY A 19 2.96 -11.95 -13.28
C GLY A 19 3.09 -10.54 -13.82
N SER A 20 2.00 -9.79 -13.69
CA SER A 20 1.92 -8.37 -14.00
C SER A 20 2.58 -7.54 -12.90
N PHE A 21 3.32 -6.49 -13.30
CA PHE A 21 3.93 -5.55 -12.36
C PHE A 21 2.89 -4.79 -11.51
N VAL A 22 1.70 -4.56 -12.08
CA VAL A 22 0.57 -3.90 -11.40
C VAL A 22 -0.70 -4.66 -11.71
N SER A 23 -1.54 -4.83 -10.68
CA SER A 23 -2.91 -5.30 -10.80
C SER A 23 -3.85 -4.32 -10.10
N SER A 24 -5.02 -4.09 -10.67
CA SER A 24 -5.99 -3.13 -10.16
C SER A 24 -7.42 -3.60 -10.44
N GLY A 25 -8.35 -3.22 -9.57
CA GLY A 25 -9.76 -3.52 -9.72
C GLY A 25 -10.62 -2.62 -8.84
N VAL A 26 -11.94 -2.76 -8.97
CA VAL A 26 -12.93 -2.02 -8.16
C VAL A 26 -13.86 -3.03 -7.51
N LEU A 27 -14.11 -2.86 -6.22
CA LEU A 27 -15.04 -3.66 -5.43
C LEU A 27 -16.04 -2.74 -4.73
N PRO A 28 -17.24 -3.25 -4.36
CA PRO A 28 -18.13 -2.52 -3.47
C PRO A 28 -17.42 -2.08 -2.20
N PHE A 29 -17.59 -0.82 -1.83
CA PHE A 29 -16.92 -0.25 -0.68
C PHE A 29 -17.45 -0.86 0.62
N LEU A 30 -16.55 -1.37 1.46
CA LEU A 30 -16.84 -1.82 2.81
C LEU A 30 -16.25 -0.82 3.80
N PHE A 31 -17.07 -0.29 4.70
CA PHE A 31 -16.59 0.62 5.74
C PHE A 31 -15.61 -0.10 6.67
N PRO A 32 -14.37 0.38 6.84
CA PRO A 32 -13.35 -0.30 7.64
C PRO A 32 -13.58 -0.19 9.16
N GLY A 33 -14.43 0.73 9.61
CA GLY A 33 -14.47 1.10 11.03
C GLY A 33 -13.13 1.67 11.47
N LEU A 34 -12.60 2.64 10.73
CA LEU A 34 -11.25 3.17 10.94
C LEU A 34 -11.22 4.03 12.21
N GLN A 35 -10.43 3.62 13.19
CA GLN A 35 -10.16 4.37 14.42
C GLN A 35 -8.68 4.71 14.54
N ILE A 36 -8.40 5.91 15.02
CA ILE A 36 -7.05 6.39 15.31
C ILE A 36 -6.94 6.58 16.82
N ARG A 37 -5.82 6.20 17.42
CA ARG A 37 -5.57 6.38 18.85
C ARG A 37 -5.80 7.84 19.25
N GLY A 38 -6.69 8.08 20.21
CA GLY A 38 -7.06 9.43 20.65
C GLY A 38 -8.18 10.09 19.85
N MET A 39 -8.81 9.37 18.91
CA MET A 39 -10.01 9.78 18.19
C MET A 39 -11.09 8.70 18.25
N ASP A 40 -12.35 9.13 18.09
CA ASP A 40 -13.45 8.23 17.77
C ASP A 40 -13.31 7.68 16.33
N GLU A 41 -14.27 6.84 15.93
CA GLU A 41 -14.33 6.32 14.56
C GLU A 41 -14.37 7.46 13.53
N ILE A 42 -13.54 7.31 12.48
CA ILE A 42 -13.54 8.19 11.33
C ILE A 42 -14.78 7.87 10.49
N GLY A 43 -15.79 8.74 10.61
CA GLY A 43 -16.90 8.80 9.67
C GLY A 43 -16.46 9.23 8.26
N PHE A 44 -17.08 8.64 7.25
CA PHE A 44 -16.89 9.00 5.84
C PHE A 44 -18.20 9.58 5.27
N PRO A 45 -18.17 10.65 4.46
CA PRO A 45 -17.00 11.42 4.06
C PRO A 45 -16.38 12.22 5.23
N ILE A 46 -15.05 12.28 5.25
CA ILE A 46 -14.31 12.89 6.36
C ILE A 46 -14.54 14.41 6.36
N ASN A 47 -14.95 14.94 7.52
CA ASN A 47 -15.21 16.36 7.68
C ASN A 47 -13.94 17.17 8.05
N ALA A 48 -14.00 18.49 7.88
CA ALA A 48 -12.85 19.37 8.14
C ALA A 48 -12.32 19.30 9.58
N THR A 49 -13.19 19.04 10.57
CA THR A 49 -12.79 18.90 11.97
C THR A 49 -11.96 17.63 12.17
N GLN A 50 -12.43 16.50 11.64
CA GLN A 50 -11.67 15.24 11.66
C GLN A 50 -10.33 15.37 10.95
N ILE A 51 -10.27 16.05 9.79
CA ILE A 51 -9.02 16.31 9.07
C ILE A 51 -8.02 17.07 9.95
N LYS A 52 -8.46 18.15 10.61
CA LYS A 52 -7.60 18.94 11.50
C LYS A 52 -7.07 18.10 12.66
N THR A 53 -7.89 17.23 13.24
CA THR A 53 -7.45 16.31 14.31
C THR A 53 -6.46 15.28 13.79
N LEU A 54 -6.70 14.71 12.61
CA LEU A 54 -5.77 13.76 11.98
C LEU A 54 -4.41 14.39 11.71
N ILE A 55 -4.36 15.62 11.21
CA ILE A 55 -3.10 16.34 10.95
C ILE A 55 -2.33 16.60 12.26
N LYS A 56 -3.02 16.78 13.40
CA LYS A 56 -2.35 16.97 14.70
C LYS A 56 -1.70 15.69 15.23
N ILE A 57 -2.25 14.53 14.88
CA ILE A 57 -1.74 13.21 15.30
C ILE A 57 -0.67 12.71 14.32
N ALA A 58 -0.84 13.00 13.04
CA ALA A 58 0.07 12.61 11.99
C ALA A 58 1.39 13.38 12.04
N HIS A 59 2.47 12.75 11.57
CA HIS A 59 3.73 13.41 11.30
C HIS A 59 3.96 13.57 9.79
N GLN A 60 4.89 14.44 9.40
CA GLN A 60 5.25 14.57 8.00
C GLN A 60 5.89 13.28 7.50
N ALA A 61 5.38 12.75 6.39
CA ALA A 61 5.91 11.53 5.80
C ALA A 61 7.36 11.77 5.32
N PRO A 62 8.34 10.97 5.76
CA PRO A 62 9.72 11.12 5.33
C PRO A 62 9.84 10.75 3.85
N PHE A 63 10.70 11.47 3.12
CA PHE A 63 10.94 11.21 1.72
C PHE A 63 12.18 10.32 1.52
N GLY A 64 11.99 9.16 0.91
CA GLY A 64 13.08 8.26 0.52
C GLY A 64 13.64 8.61 -0.85
N LYS A 65 14.83 9.23 -0.90
CA LYS A 65 15.65 9.36 -2.12
C LYS A 65 16.88 8.44 -1.95
N GLY A 66 16.67 7.13 -2.05
CA GLY A 66 17.72 6.15 -1.79
C GLY A 66 18.24 6.24 -0.35
N SER A 67 19.56 6.36 -0.16
CA SER A 67 20.25 6.38 1.14
C SER A 67 20.20 7.71 1.89
N LYS A 68 19.51 8.74 1.39
CA LYS A 68 19.35 10.02 2.07
C LYS A 68 17.87 10.40 2.20
N THR A 69 17.42 10.51 3.45
CA THR A 69 16.12 11.08 3.80
C THR A 69 16.23 12.60 3.72
N VAL A 70 15.88 13.18 2.57
CA VAL A 70 15.84 14.64 2.38
C VAL A 70 14.39 15.09 2.48
N LEU A 71 14.07 15.88 3.52
CA LEU A 71 12.77 16.55 3.71
C LEU A 71 12.61 17.69 2.69
N ASP A 72 12.44 17.35 1.41
CA ASP A 72 12.14 18.33 0.36
C ASP A 72 10.62 18.54 0.25
N LYS A 73 10.14 19.63 0.86
CA LYS A 73 8.73 20.03 0.88
C LYS A 73 8.15 20.30 -0.53
N ALA A 74 9.00 20.45 -1.55
CA ALA A 74 8.56 20.69 -2.93
C ALA A 74 8.08 19.41 -3.64
N VAL A 75 8.39 18.22 -3.11
CA VAL A 75 8.16 16.95 -3.83
C VAL A 75 6.95 16.16 -3.31
N ARG A 76 6.52 16.33 -2.04
CA ARG A 76 5.22 15.90 -1.46
C ARG A 76 5.10 16.30 0.02
N SER A 77 4.00 16.94 0.42
CA SER A 77 3.61 17.28 1.80
C SER A 77 2.56 16.30 2.35
N ALA A 78 2.81 15.00 2.19
CA ALA A 78 1.94 13.97 2.76
C ALA A 78 2.15 13.88 4.28
N TRP A 79 1.05 13.65 5.00
CA TRP A 79 1.08 13.31 6.42
C TRP A 79 0.87 11.81 6.57
N GLU A 80 1.53 11.20 7.54
CA GLU A 80 1.38 9.77 7.82
C GLU A 80 1.10 9.48 9.28
N ILE A 81 0.35 8.40 9.51
CA ILE A 81 0.08 7.83 10.83
C ILE A 81 0.52 6.37 10.79
N ASP A 82 1.33 5.97 11.77
CA ASP A 82 1.87 4.62 11.87
C ASP A 82 0.79 3.59 12.21
N ALA A 83 1.01 2.35 11.77
CA ALA A 83 0.07 1.23 11.95
C ALA A 83 -0.34 0.98 13.41
N ASP A 84 0.55 1.21 14.38
CA ASP A 84 0.29 0.96 15.80
C ASP A 84 -0.77 1.91 16.40
N GLN A 85 -1.00 3.04 15.75
CA GLN A 85 -2.03 4.02 16.13
C GLN A 85 -3.37 3.76 15.46
N ILE A 86 -3.45 2.80 14.53
CA ILE A 86 -4.62 2.56 13.70
C ILE A 86 -5.32 1.27 14.13
N LYS A 87 -6.65 1.30 14.21
CA LYS A 87 -7.49 0.12 14.43
C LYS A 87 -8.64 0.08 13.43
N PHE A 88 -9.07 -1.13 13.11
CA PHE A 88 -10.24 -1.39 12.29
C PHE A 88 -11.26 -2.13 13.14
N VAL A 89 -12.39 -1.49 13.45
CA VAL A 89 -13.43 -2.08 14.30
C VAL A 89 -14.43 -2.93 13.54
N ASN A 90 -14.53 -2.77 12.22
CA ASN A 90 -15.36 -3.66 11.42
C ASN A 90 -14.69 -5.03 11.28
N LYS A 91 -15.23 -6.04 11.94
CA LYS A 91 -14.73 -7.43 11.89
C LYS A 91 -14.68 -8.02 10.47
N LYS A 92 -15.48 -7.50 9.53
CA LYS A 92 -15.47 -7.94 8.12
C LYS A 92 -14.31 -7.37 7.32
N TRP A 93 -13.62 -6.34 7.83
CA TRP A 93 -12.55 -5.64 7.11
C TRP A 93 -11.37 -6.55 6.78
N GLY A 94 -10.92 -7.37 7.73
CA GLY A 94 -9.82 -8.32 7.50
C GLY A 94 -10.13 -9.27 6.34
N GLY A 95 -11.29 -9.93 6.39
CA GLY A 95 -11.71 -10.84 5.31
C GLY A 95 -11.93 -10.16 3.96
N PHE A 96 -12.32 -8.87 3.95
CA PHE A 96 -12.41 -8.09 2.72
C PHE A 96 -11.03 -7.84 2.10
N VAL A 97 -10.03 -7.46 2.90
CA VAL A 97 -8.64 -7.29 2.45
C VAL A 97 -8.06 -8.62 1.98
N ASP A 98 -8.28 -9.71 2.72
CA ASP A 98 -7.84 -11.05 2.32
C ASP A 98 -8.46 -11.48 0.98
N GLY A 99 -9.73 -11.13 0.76
CA GLY A 99 -10.41 -11.33 -0.51
C GLY A 99 -9.73 -10.58 -1.66
N ILE A 100 -9.34 -9.31 -1.44
CA ILE A 100 -8.58 -8.53 -2.44
C ILE A 100 -7.25 -9.20 -2.76
N VAL A 101 -6.49 -9.63 -1.73
CA VAL A 101 -5.19 -10.31 -1.92
C VAL A 101 -5.37 -11.56 -2.80
N ARG A 102 -6.37 -12.40 -2.49
CA ARG A 102 -6.67 -13.60 -3.28
C ARG A 102 -7.04 -13.29 -4.73
N LEU A 103 -7.75 -12.20 -4.98
CA LEU A 103 -8.14 -11.79 -6.33
C LEU A 103 -6.94 -11.34 -7.18
N ILE A 104 -5.97 -10.65 -6.58
CA ILE A 104 -4.82 -10.11 -7.33
C ILE A 104 -3.67 -11.12 -7.48
N MET A 105 -3.54 -12.09 -6.58
CA MET A 105 -2.42 -13.04 -6.56
C MET A 105 -2.13 -13.72 -7.91
N PRO A 106 -3.14 -14.26 -8.64
CA PRO A 106 -2.88 -14.92 -9.93
C PRO A 106 -2.33 -13.95 -10.98
N SER A 107 -2.90 -12.75 -11.03
CA SER A 107 -2.44 -11.71 -11.97
C SER A 107 -1.01 -11.24 -11.69
N MET A 108 -0.54 -11.42 -10.45
CA MET A 108 0.81 -11.07 -10.01
C MET A 108 1.79 -12.25 -10.08
N GLY A 109 1.36 -13.43 -10.55
CA GLY A 109 2.20 -14.62 -10.64
C GLY A 109 2.60 -15.18 -9.27
N LEU A 110 1.80 -14.92 -8.24
CA LEU A 110 2.03 -15.33 -6.85
C LEU A 110 1.24 -16.60 -6.49
N ASP A 111 0.78 -17.35 -7.49
CA ASP A 111 0.05 -18.60 -7.30
C ASP A 111 0.89 -19.61 -6.50
N GLY A 112 0.23 -20.32 -5.57
CA GLY A 112 0.89 -21.31 -4.71
C GLY A 112 1.67 -20.75 -3.52
N LEU A 113 1.83 -19.43 -3.41
CA LEU A 113 2.43 -18.78 -2.24
C LEU A 113 1.39 -18.45 -1.18
N SER A 114 1.81 -18.37 0.09
CA SER A 114 0.99 -17.79 1.15
C SER A 114 1.30 -16.29 1.24
N VAL A 115 0.33 -15.44 0.93
CA VAL A 115 0.48 -13.97 0.95
C VAL A 115 -0.47 -13.38 1.99
N SER A 116 0.07 -12.54 2.88
CA SER A 116 -0.73 -11.76 3.83
C SER A 116 -0.53 -10.27 3.65
N ALA A 117 -1.60 -9.50 3.87
CA ALA A 117 -1.57 -8.05 3.87
C ALA A 117 -1.42 -7.52 5.30
N ASN A 118 -0.35 -6.77 5.55
CA ASN A 118 -0.06 -6.17 6.84
C ASN A 118 -0.27 -4.66 6.76
N LEU A 119 -0.96 -4.08 7.76
CA LEU A 119 -1.11 -2.64 7.85
C LEU A 119 0.25 -1.98 8.04
N TYR A 120 0.61 -1.06 7.15
CA TYR A 120 1.88 -0.34 7.24
C TYR A 120 1.69 1.08 7.78
N LYS A 121 0.85 1.89 7.13
CA LYS A 121 0.52 3.26 7.56
C LYS A 121 -0.72 3.81 6.86
N LEU A 122 -1.30 4.86 7.44
CA LEU A 122 -2.28 5.70 6.80
C LEU A 122 -1.58 6.94 6.22
N LEU A 123 -1.86 7.25 4.95
CA LEU A 123 -1.36 8.44 4.27
C LEU A 123 -2.51 9.43 4.02
N ILE A 124 -2.25 10.70 4.33
CA ILE A 124 -3.19 11.80 4.20
C ILE A 124 -2.58 12.83 3.25
N TYR A 125 -3.26 13.05 2.13
CA TYR A 125 -2.86 14.06 1.15
C TYR A 125 -3.75 15.28 1.27
N GLN A 126 -3.13 16.45 1.30
CA GLN A 126 -3.86 17.70 1.24
C GLN A 126 -4.36 17.96 -0.19
N LYS A 127 -5.45 18.73 -0.30
CA LYS A 127 -6.00 19.16 -1.57
C LYS A 127 -4.93 19.88 -2.41
N GLY A 128 -4.76 19.45 -3.67
CA GLY A 128 -3.85 20.09 -4.64
C GLY A 128 -2.52 19.37 -4.88
N GLU A 129 -2.26 18.25 -4.21
CA GLU A 129 -1.06 17.44 -4.48
C GLU A 129 -1.23 16.59 -5.75
N LYS A 130 -0.11 16.31 -6.46
CA LYS A 130 -0.04 15.69 -7.80
C LYS A 130 -0.47 14.21 -7.89
N VAL A 131 -1.42 13.78 -7.08
CA VAL A 131 -2.11 12.48 -7.19
C VAL A 131 -3.61 12.80 -7.36
N THR A 132 -3.97 13.12 -8.60
CA THR A 132 -5.30 13.46 -9.19
C THR A 132 -6.53 12.81 -8.53
N LYS A 133 -7.75 13.39 -8.44
CA LYS A 133 -8.44 14.51 -9.12
C LYS A 133 -9.52 15.13 -8.20
N GLN A 134 -9.78 16.43 -8.37
CA GLN A 134 -10.95 17.23 -7.96
C GLN A 134 -11.48 17.10 -6.51
N GLY A 135 -11.17 18.13 -5.71
CA GLY A 135 -12.11 18.66 -4.71
C GLY A 135 -11.63 18.62 -3.26
N ASN A 136 -11.17 17.46 -2.77
CA ASN A 136 -11.02 17.17 -1.33
C ASN A 136 -9.70 16.43 -1.01
N CYS A 137 -9.34 16.35 0.28
CA CYS A 137 -8.21 15.54 0.77
C CYS A 137 -8.43 14.05 0.45
N CYS A 138 -7.37 13.35 0.00
CA CYS A 138 -7.40 11.93 -0.29
C CYS A 138 -6.73 11.13 0.83
N PHE A 139 -7.34 10.01 1.20
CA PHE A 139 -6.87 9.11 2.26
C PHE A 139 -6.52 7.76 1.67
N TYR A 140 -5.33 7.26 1.97
CA TYR A 140 -4.87 5.96 1.50
C TYR A 140 -4.41 5.13 2.69
N VAL A 141 -5.04 3.98 2.88
CA VAL A 141 -4.51 2.94 3.75
C VAL A 141 -3.46 2.19 2.94
N ARG A 142 -2.20 2.25 3.38
CA ARG A 142 -1.10 1.50 2.75
C ARG A 142 -0.93 0.18 3.48
N LEU A 143 -1.06 -0.89 2.73
CA LEU A 143 -0.78 -2.25 3.17
C LEU A 143 0.54 -2.72 2.55
N GLN A 144 1.35 -3.42 3.34
CA GLN A 144 2.54 -4.10 2.87
C GLN A 144 2.23 -5.59 2.77
N LEU A 145 2.40 -6.16 1.58
CA LEU A 145 2.24 -7.59 1.36
C LEU A 145 3.50 -8.31 1.82
N THR A 146 3.32 -9.43 2.53
CA THR A 146 4.40 -10.34 2.91
C THR A 146 4.06 -11.72 2.38
N TYR A 147 5.01 -12.37 1.73
CA TYR A 147 4.85 -13.74 1.24
C TYR A 147 5.73 -14.69 2.05
N TYR A 148 5.21 -15.89 2.30
CA TYR A 148 5.93 -16.98 2.92
C TYR A 148 5.99 -18.14 1.94
N ASN A 149 7.18 -18.72 1.77
CA ASN A 149 7.31 -19.99 1.09
C ASN A 149 6.72 -21.07 2.01
N ASN A 150 5.68 -21.75 1.53
CA ASN A 150 5.35 -23.06 2.06
C ASN A 150 6.54 -23.98 1.71
N PRO A 151 7.18 -24.69 2.66
CA PRO A 151 8.28 -25.59 2.34
C PRO A 151 7.71 -26.82 1.61
N VAL A 152 7.35 -26.65 0.34
CA VAL A 152 7.20 -27.75 -0.59
C VAL A 152 8.56 -27.86 -1.27
N ASN A 153 9.34 -28.81 -0.75
CA ASN A 153 10.65 -29.27 -1.22
C ASN A 153 11.07 -28.76 -2.61
N LEU A 154 12.09 -27.90 -2.62
CA LEU A 154 12.97 -27.70 -3.75
C LEU A 154 14.39 -28.04 -3.31
N TRP A 155 14.63 -29.35 -3.22
CA TRP A 155 15.90 -29.99 -3.59
C TRP A 155 15.55 -31.06 -4.61
#